data_AF-A0A9W7GNQ2-F1
#
_entry.id   AF-A0A9W7GNQ2-F1
#
_cell.length_a   1.000
_cell.length_b   1.000
_cell.length_c   1.000
_cell.angle_alpha   90.00
_cell.angle_beta   90.00
_cell.angle_gamma   90.00
#
_symmetry.space_group_name_H-M   'P 1'
#
loop_
_entity.id
_entity.type
_entity.pdbx_description
1 polymer ?
#
loop_
_entity_poly.entity_id
_entity_poly.type
_entity_poly.pdbx_seq_one_letter_code
_entity_poly.pdbx_strand_id
1 'polypeptide(L)'
;MDYFKAYFVASSRILNFYASQVMRFDEIHPDLPSGVLQADLWTSLTNKGKATVTLNAQFGEEFNKAYKELVPTLRQDLKGKLNWSFQVTLVASFIVRFLWFFVTLKYGFFDCVQAGLLQFVVAPLSFIVCVLRFCTNGLDCVFHYIINGMVSAALPLVPFEVPTLTLTMDLNFAVIFLTADFFLNCIVYVTSSDAFEVKRFFKHVVYGTLNTKTYFLVVFAALSGLKVDVATLVITGGLNVWFAKSGGRARCLRALGLPAFPILFYCEHRLGHCPGVYNHAHKQHHYLHDTTPFDAHIYGSGMNEEFFWLLAEIIPCLLSRPETLFPYFLNFETLYMSWTNKGGHTRSSEEGRHFFDYDEDNFHADHHTQHSSNFGSANFPLLDFYFGTEAKKCSMVDKVLYQLVQGKDRRVRVTMTTGAKGE
;
A
#
# COMPACT_ATOMS: atom_id res chain seq x y z
N MET A 1 6.63 29.48 -16.50
CA MET A 1 7.78 28.56 -16.65
C MET A 1 8.37 28.15 -15.29
N ASP A 2 8.55 29.09 -14.36
CA ASP A 2 9.13 28.82 -13.03
C ASP A 2 8.40 27.76 -12.19
N TYR A 3 7.07 27.66 -12.32
CA TYR A 3 6.28 26.64 -11.64
C TYR A 3 6.75 25.24 -12.03
N PHE A 4 6.71 24.89 -13.32
CA PHE A 4 7.14 23.59 -13.83
C PHE A 4 8.59 23.25 -13.47
N LYS A 5 9.48 24.25 -13.51
CA LYS A 5 10.87 24.08 -13.10
C LYS A 5 10.97 23.65 -11.62
N ALA A 6 10.22 24.30 -10.72
CA ALA A 6 10.20 23.94 -9.30
C ALA A 6 9.70 22.51 -9.07
N TYR A 7 8.62 22.08 -9.75
CA TYR A 7 8.14 20.70 -9.65
C TYR A 7 9.14 19.68 -10.16
N PHE A 8 9.74 19.95 -11.32
CA PHE A 8 10.74 19.06 -11.89
C PHE A 8 11.92 18.88 -10.92
N VAL A 9 12.46 19.98 -10.40
CA VAL A 9 13.56 19.94 -9.42
C VAL A 9 13.16 19.17 -8.16
N ALA A 10 11.98 19.44 -7.59
CA ALA A 10 11.49 18.73 -6.41
C ALA A 10 11.34 17.22 -6.66
N SER A 11 10.71 16.83 -7.78
CA SER A 11 10.54 15.43 -8.19
C SER A 11 11.89 14.73 -8.41
N SER A 12 12.85 15.39 -9.07
CA SER A 12 14.19 14.84 -9.25
C SER A 12 14.91 14.62 -7.92
N ARG A 13 14.79 15.53 -6.95
CA ARG A 13 15.37 15.36 -5.61
C ARG A 13 14.75 14.19 -4.86
N ILE A 14 13.42 14.03 -4.94
CA ILE A 14 12.69 12.91 -4.31
C ILE A 14 13.14 11.58 -4.93
N LEU A 15 13.22 11.48 -6.26
CA LEU A 15 13.72 10.29 -6.94
C LEU A 15 15.16 9.98 -6.59
N ASN A 16 16.02 10.99 -6.59
CA ASN A 16 17.42 10.80 -6.26
C ASN A 16 17.57 10.30 -4.82
N PHE A 17 16.84 10.89 -3.87
CA PHE A 17 16.79 10.38 -2.50
C PHE A 17 16.34 8.91 -2.50
N TYR A 18 15.17 8.60 -3.08
CA TYR A 18 14.64 7.25 -3.09
C TYR A 18 15.61 6.22 -3.69
N ALA A 19 16.11 6.47 -4.91
CA ALA A 19 17.04 5.58 -5.61
C ALA A 19 18.36 5.41 -4.86
N SER A 20 18.88 6.48 -4.22
CA SER A 20 20.13 6.42 -3.46
C SER A 20 20.00 5.67 -2.13
N GLN A 21 18.80 5.59 -1.54
CA GLN A 21 18.61 5.00 -0.21
C GLN A 21 18.03 3.59 -0.26
N VAL A 22 17.05 3.31 -1.14
CA VAL A 22 16.24 2.10 -1.07
C VAL A 22 17.03 0.80 -1.26
N MET A 23 18.12 0.86 -2.03
CA MET A 23 18.98 -0.30 -2.32
C MET A 23 20.05 -0.56 -1.25
N ARG A 24 20.19 0.33 -0.26
CA ARG A 24 21.24 0.28 0.78
C ARG A 24 20.78 -0.36 2.09
N PHE A 25 19.57 -0.92 2.13
CA PHE A 25 19.02 -1.53 3.34
C PHE A 25 19.76 -2.81 3.76
N ASP A 26 20.59 -3.38 2.89
CA ASP A 26 21.53 -4.46 3.21
C ASP A 26 22.64 -3.99 4.18
N GLU A 27 22.97 -2.70 4.18
CA GLU A 27 23.92 -2.10 5.13
C GLU A 27 23.43 -2.19 6.59
N ILE A 28 22.11 -2.26 6.80
CA ILE A 28 21.48 -2.48 8.11
C ILE A 28 21.65 -3.96 8.52
N HIS A 29 21.25 -4.86 7.64
CA HIS A 29 21.31 -6.32 7.79
C HIS A 29 21.14 -6.99 6.40
N PRO A 30 21.96 -7.99 6.03
CA PRO A 30 21.96 -8.57 4.68
C PRO A 30 20.63 -9.23 4.27
N ASP A 31 19.89 -9.81 5.23
CA ASP A 31 18.59 -10.44 4.98
C ASP A 31 17.39 -9.49 5.10
N LEU A 32 17.61 -8.21 5.44
CA LEU A 32 16.55 -7.21 5.58
C LEU A 32 15.91 -6.86 4.22
N PRO A 33 16.68 -6.49 3.16
CA PRO A 33 16.13 -6.12 1.86
C PRO A 33 15.10 -7.10 1.33
N SER A 34 15.37 -8.39 1.39
CA SER A 34 14.52 -9.41 0.80
C SER A 34 13.32 -9.83 1.67
N GLY A 35 13.20 -9.30 2.89
CA GLY A 35 12.18 -9.71 3.86
C GLY A 35 12.46 -11.06 4.54
N VAL A 36 13.63 -11.67 4.31
CA VAL A 36 14.00 -12.94 4.97
C VAL A 36 14.17 -12.72 6.47
N LEU A 37 14.80 -11.61 6.87
CA LEU A 37 14.92 -11.24 8.28
C LEU A 37 13.56 -11.13 8.98
N GLN A 38 12.55 -10.57 8.31
CA GLN A 38 11.19 -10.48 8.87
C GLN A 38 10.61 -11.87 9.15
N ALA A 39 10.72 -12.79 8.19
CA ALA A 39 10.22 -14.16 8.35
C ALA A 39 10.93 -14.91 9.50
N ASP A 40 12.25 -14.74 9.63
CA ASP A 40 13.05 -15.36 10.69
C ASP A 40 12.69 -14.80 12.07
N LEU A 41 12.52 -13.48 12.18
CA LEU A 41 12.09 -12.82 13.42
C LEU A 41 10.70 -13.29 13.85
N TRP A 42 9.76 -13.37 12.92
CA TRP A 42 8.40 -13.85 13.21
C TRP A 42 8.42 -15.31 13.66
N THR A 43 9.17 -16.17 12.96
CA THR A 43 9.35 -17.58 13.34
C THR A 43 9.95 -17.71 14.73
N SER A 44 10.95 -16.89 15.08
CA SER A 44 11.53 -16.89 16.42
C SER A 44 10.55 -16.40 17.48
N LEU A 45 9.76 -15.36 17.19
CA LEU A 45 8.72 -14.87 18.09
C LEU A 45 7.65 -15.92 18.34
N THR A 46 7.12 -16.57 17.31
CA THR A 46 6.11 -17.62 17.46
C THR A 46 6.64 -18.81 18.26
N ASN A 47 7.87 -19.25 17.99
CA ASN A 47 8.42 -20.46 18.61
C ASN A 47 8.98 -20.23 20.02
N LYS A 48 9.46 -19.03 20.33
CA LYS A 48 10.23 -18.75 21.56
C LYS A 48 9.63 -17.62 22.42
N GLY A 49 8.58 -16.95 21.94
CA GLY A 49 8.04 -15.72 22.55
C GLY A 49 9.00 -14.53 22.50
N LYS A 50 10.17 -14.69 21.87
CA LYS A 50 11.23 -13.69 21.83
C LYS A 50 12.05 -13.80 20.55
N ALA A 51 12.40 -12.66 19.98
CA ALA A 51 13.39 -12.53 18.93
C ALA A 51 14.37 -11.40 19.27
N THR A 52 15.59 -11.50 18.76
CA THR A 52 16.59 -10.43 18.94
C THR A 52 17.43 -10.35 17.68
N VAL A 53 17.57 -9.14 17.17
CA VAL A 53 18.41 -8.82 16.02
C VAL A 53 19.38 -7.70 16.37
N THR A 54 20.56 -7.75 15.79
CA THR A 54 21.53 -6.66 15.86
C THR A 54 21.60 -6.00 14.48
N LEU A 55 21.33 -4.71 14.44
CA LEU A 55 21.29 -3.88 13.24
C LEU A 55 22.46 -2.89 13.28
N ASN A 56 23.05 -2.62 12.13
CA ASN A 56 24.05 -1.55 12.00
C ASN A 56 23.35 -0.19 12.14
N ALA A 57 23.81 0.69 13.03
CA ALA A 57 23.18 1.99 13.27
C ALA A 57 23.57 3.06 12.22
N GLN A 58 24.72 2.89 11.54
CA GLN A 58 25.32 3.93 10.72
C GLN A 58 24.39 4.37 9.58
N PHE A 59 23.82 3.42 8.84
CA PHE A 59 22.91 3.74 7.75
C PHE A 59 21.65 4.47 8.24
N GLY A 60 21.17 4.16 9.45
CA GLY A 60 20.03 4.83 10.08
C GLY A 60 20.28 6.32 10.32
N GLU A 61 21.48 6.64 10.81
CA GLU A 61 21.93 8.02 11.00
C GLU A 61 22.06 8.76 9.66
N GLU A 62 22.67 8.13 8.65
CA GLU A 62 22.86 8.69 7.32
C GLU A 62 21.52 8.96 6.60
N PHE A 63 20.61 7.98 6.58
CA PHE A 63 19.28 8.11 5.99
C PHE A 63 18.50 9.25 6.64
N ASN A 64 18.46 9.28 7.98
CA ASN A 64 17.74 10.32 8.72
C ASN A 64 18.34 11.70 8.49
N LYS A 65 19.66 11.81 8.39
CA LYS A 65 20.32 13.07 8.03
C LYS A 65 19.92 13.52 6.63
N ALA A 66 20.03 12.64 5.63
CA ALA A 66 19.65 12.95 4.26
C ALA A 66 18.16 13.36 4.14
N TYR A 67 17.26 12.69 4.87
CA TYR A 67 15.84 13.03 4.89
C TYR A 67 15.61 14.41 5.54
N LYS A 68 16.28 14.69 6.67
CA LYS A 68 16.22 15.99 7.36
C LYS A 68 16.75 17.14 6.49
N GLU A 69 17.68 16.88 5.58
CA GLU A 69 18.19 17.85 4.61
C GLU A 69 17.25 18.02 3.38
N LEU A 70 16.61 16.94 2.94
CA LEU A 70 15.66 16.95 1.82
C LEU A 70 14.45 17.84 2.12
N VAL A 71 13.82 17.65 3.28
CA VAL A 71 12.58 18.36 3.68
C VAL A 71 12.68 19.90 3.56
N PRO A 72 13.64 20.60 4.19
CA PRO A 72 13.76 22.05 4.08
C PRO A 72 14.09 22.50 2.65
N THR A 73 14.87 21.73 1.90
CA THR A 73 15.16 22.00 0.48
C THR A 73 13.88 21.99 -0.35
N LEU A 74 13.01 21.00 -0.17
CA LEU A 74 11.71 20.94 -0.84
C LEU A 74 10.80 22.12 -0.44
N ARG A 75 10.78 22.52 0.84
CA ARG A 75 10.02 23.71 1.27
C ARG A 75 10.50 24.97 0.56
N GLN A 76 11.81 25.12 0.40
CA GLN A 76 12.40 26.26 -0.29
C GLN A 76 12.06 26.25 -1.78
N ASP A 77 12.26 25.13 -2.46
CA ASP A 77 12.01 24.97 -3.90
C ASP A 77 10.53 25.23 -4.24
N LEU A 78 9.60 24.86 -3.35
CA LEU A 78 8.16 24.94 -3.57
C LEU A 78 7.51 26.21 -2.97
N LYS A 79 8.28 27.06 -2.29
CA LYS A 79 7.76 28.26 -1.59
C LYS A 79 7.06 29.21 -2.57
N GLY A 80 5.79 29.51 -2.31
CA GLY A 80 4.97 30.39 -3.15
C GLY A 80 4.63 29.83 -4.53
N LYS A 81 4.95 28.56 -4.80
CA LYS A 81 4.59 27.85 -6.03
C LYS A 81 3.34 26.97 -5.82
N LEU A 82 3.13 26.47 -4.60
CA LEU A 82 1.95 25.72 -4.18
C LEU A 82 0.87 26.65 -3.60
N ASN A 83 0.17 27.41 -4.45
CA ASN A 83 -0.84 28.36 -3.98
C ASN A 83 -2.26 27.77 -3.90
N TRP A 84 -2.44 26.51 -4.28
CA TRP A 84 -3.76 25.89 -4.27
C TRP A 84 -4.03 25.31 -2.88
N SER A 85 -5.23 25.58 -2.36
CA SER A 85 -5.68 24.90 -1.15
C SER A 85 -5.87 23.41 -1.46
N PHE A 86 -5.62 22.57 -0.46
CA PHE A 86 -5.81 21.14 -0.58
C PHE A 86 -7.24 20.78 -1.02
N GLN A 87 -8.25 21.55 -0.59
CA GLN A 87 -9.64 21.34 -0.96
C GLN A 87 -9.88 21.48 -2.47
N VAL A 88 -9.20 22.42 -3.13
CA VAL A 88 -9.29 22.57 -4.59
C VAL A 88 -8.68 21.35 -5.28
N THR A 89 -7.48 20.92 -4.84
CA THR A 89 -6.84 19.70 -5.35
C THR A 89 -7.74 18.48 -5.17
N LEU A 90 -8.34 18.31 -3.99
CA LEU A 90 -9.22 17.19 -3.67
C LEU A 90 -10.44 17.12 -4.61
N VAL A 91 -11.18 18.22 -4.74
CA VAL A 91 -12.38 18.27 -5.60
C VAL A 91 -12.00 18.06 -7.07
N ALA A 92 -10.95 18.72 -7.54
CA ALA A 92 -10.49 18.58 -8.92
C ALA A 92 -10.03 17.15 -9.24
N SER A 93 -9.37 16.45 -8.30
CA SER A 93 -9.02 15.05 -8.48
C SER A 93 -10.26 14.15 -8.63
N PHE A 94 -11.31 14.36 -7.83
CA PHE A 94 -12.56 13.59 -8.00
C PHE A 94 -13.17 13.83 -9.38
N ILE A 95 -13.21 15.08 -9.84
CA ILE A 95 -13.69 15.42 -11.18
C ILE A 95 -12.89 14.68 -12.25
N VAL A 96 -11.55 14.69 -12.17
CA VAL A 96 -10.69 13.97 -13.13
C VAL A 96 -10.98 12.47 -13.12
N ARG A 97 -11.15 11.86 -11.94
CA ARG A 97 -11.42 10.42 -11.83
C ARG A 97 -12.78 10.03 -12.39
N PHE A 98 -13.83 10.79 -12.10
CA PHE A 98 -15.15 10.55 -12.71
C PHE A 98 -15.12 10.81 -14.22
N LEU A 99 -14.42 11.84 -14.68
CA LEU A 99 -14.22 12.07 -16.11
C LEU A 99 -13.54 10.87 -16.76
N TRP A 100 -12.45 10.37 -16.18
CA TRP A 100 -11.75 9.18 -16.70
C TRP A 100 -12.67 7.96 -16.75
N PHE A 101 -13.47 7.73 -15.70
CA PHE A 101 -14.48 6.67 -15.68
C PHE A 101 -15.49 6.79 -16.84
N PHE A 102 -16.17 7.93 -16.97
CA PHE A 102 -17.20 8.13 -18.00
C PHE A 102 -16.64 8.11 -19.43
N VAL A 103 -15.44 8.65 -19.61
CA VAL A 103 -14.75 8.63 -20.91
C VAL A 103 -14.36 7.19 -21.25
N THR A 104 -13.84 6.41 -20.29
CA THR A 104 -13.53 4.98 -20.46
C THR A 104 -14.77 4.17 -20.83
N LEU A 105 -15.91 4.39 -20.16
CA LEU A 105 -17.17 3.71 -20.51
C LEU A 105 -17.62 3.98 -21.95
N LYS A 106 -17.37 5.18 -22.46
CA LYS A 106 -17.87 5.60 -23.78
C LYS A 106 -16.92 5.23 -24.92
N TYR A 107 -15.61 5.33 -24.71
CA TYR A 107 -14.61 5.20 -25.78
C TYR A 107 -13.63 4.04 -25.57
N GLY A 108 -13.69 3.32 -24.44
CA GLY A 108 -12.74 2.26 -24.10
C GLY A 108 -11.44 2.79 -23.48
N PHE A 109 -10.65 1.91 -22.88
CA PHE A 109 -9.54 2.32 -22.02
C PHE A 109 -8.39 3.06 -22.73
N PHE A 110 -7.89 2.52 -23.86
CA PHE A 110 -6.70 3.05 -24.53
C PHE A 110 -6.88 4.49 -25.01
N ASP A 111 -8.07 4.82 -25.51
CA ASP A 111 -8.40 6.17 -25.96
C ASP A 111 -8.56 7.17 -24.79
N CYS A 112 -8.70 6.66 -23.57
CA CYS A 112 -9.07 7.44 -22.39
C CYS A 112 -7.94 7.66 -21.39
N VAL A 113 -6.75 7.08 -21.61
CA VAL A 113 -5.57 7.28 -20.73
C VAL A 113 -5.24 8.77 -20.57
N GLN A 114 -5.43 9.57 -21.62
CA GLN A 114 -5.21 11.02 -21.60
C GLN A 114 -6.09 11.74 -20.56
N ALA A 115 -7.32 11.27 -20.32
CA ALA A 115 -8.19 11.84 -19.30
C ALA A 115 -7.60 11.62 -17.89
N GLY A 116 -7.02 10.45 -17.63
CA GLY A 116 -6.33 10.16 -16.37
C GLY A 116 -5.07 11.00 -16.15
N LEU A 117 -4.34 11.35 -17.22
CA LEU A 117 -3.15 12.21 -17.12
C LEU A 117 -3.47 13.62 -16.61
N LEU A 118 -4.72 14.09 -16.72
CA LEU A 118 -5.15 15.38 -16.17
C LEU A 118 -4.95 15.50 -14.66
N GLN A 119 -4.85 14.38 -13.92
CA GLN A 119 -4.57 14.43 -12.48
C GLN A 119 -3.22 15.10 -12.20
N PHE A 120 -2.24 14.99 -13.11
CA PHE A 120 -0.90 15.57 -12.93
C PHE A 120 -0.89 17.06 -13.25
N VAL A 121 -1.94 17.58 -13.87
CA VAL A 121 -2.20 19.02 -13.94
C VAL A 121 -2.73 19.52 -12.61
N VAL A 122 -3.64 18.76 -11.98
CA VAL A 122 -4.24 19.08 -10.67
C VAL A 122 -3.25 18.93 -9.51
N ALA A 123 -2.42 17.89 -9.57
CA ALA A 123 -1.54 17.45 -8.51
C ALA A 123 -0.19 16.96 -9.09
N PRO A 124 0.66 17.85 -9.64
CA PRO A 124 1.87 17.45 -10.37
C PRO A 124 2.88 16.64 -9.58
N LEU A 125 2.95 16.80 -8.25
CA LEU A 125 3.84 15.98 -7.39
C LEU A 125 3.28 14.58 -7.16
N SER A 126 2.02 14.30 -7.52
CA SER A 126 1.48 12.95 -7.43
C SER A 126 2.07 12.02 -8.48
N PHE A 127 2.60 12.56 -9.58
CA PHE A 127 3.35 11.77 -10.57
C PHE A 127 4.46 10.98 -9.92
N ILE A 128 5.25 11.61 -9.05
CA ILE A 128 6.38 10.94 -8.44
C ILE A 128 5.93 9.88 -7.45
N VAL A 129 4.88 10.15 -6.68
CA VAL A 129 4.31 9.15 -5.78
C VAL A 129 3.72 7.98 -6.55
N CYS A 130 3.09 8.20 -7.70
CA CYS A 130 2.64 7.10 -8.57
C CYS A 130 3.82 6.20 -9.00
N VAL A 131 4.99 6.78 -9.33
CA VAL A 131 6.19 6.00 -9.67
C VAL A 131 6.65 5.19 -8.45
N LEU A 132 6.81 5.84 -7.30
CA LEU A 132 7.27 5.17 -6.08
C LEU A 132 6.31 4.06 -5.66
N ARG A 133 5.00 4.32 -5.69
CA ARG A 133 3.94 3.36 -5.38
C ARG A 133 3.94 2.16 -6.34
N PHE A 134 4.16 2.42 -7.64
CA PHE A 134 4.33 1.34 -8.62
C PHE A 134 5.60 0.53 -8.32
N CYS A 135 6.70 1.15 -7.91
CA CYS A 135 7.88 0.41 -7.45
C CYS A 135 7.58 -0.42 -6.18
N THR A 136 6.76 0.09 -5.25
CA THR A 136 6.38 -0.61 -4.01
C THR A 136 5.57 -1.88 -4.28
N ASN A 137 4.57 -1.82 -5.17
CA ASN A 137 3.62 -2.92 -5.37
C ASN A 137 3.84 -3.69 -6.69
N GLY A 138 4.60 -3.12 -7.63
CA GLY A 138 4.75 -3.64 -8.99
C GLY A 138 5.40 -5.02 -9.04
N LEU A 139 6.27 -5.35 -8.09
CA LEU A 139 6.89 -6.68 -8.02
C LEU A 139 5.87 -7.77 -7.68
N ASP A 140 4.95 -7.51 -6.75
CA ASP A 140 3.88 -8.47 -6.42
C ASP A 140 2.93 -8.66 -7.61
N CYS A 141 2.63 -7.57 -8.32
CA CYS A 141 1.87 -7.58 -9.57
C CYS A 141 2.55 -8.44 -10.65
N VAL A 142 3.87 -8.34 -10.80
CA VAL A 142 4.66 -9.15 -11.74
C VAL A 142 4.60 -10.63 -11.37
N PHE A 143 4.80 -10.99 -10.10
CA PHE A 143 4.68 -12.38 -9.65
C PHE A 143 3.28 -12.93 -9.94
N HIS A 144 2.25 -12.13 -9.68
CA HIS A 144 0.88 -12.49 -9.99
C HIS A 144 0.71 -12.86 -11.47
N TYR A 145 1.08 -11.96 -12.39
CA TYR A 145 0.86 -12.19 -13.82
C TYR A 145 1.75 -13.29 -14.41
N ILE A 146 2.94 -13.52 -13.86
CA ILE A 146 3.77 -14.68 -14.23
C ILE A 146 3.05 -15.98 -13.85
N ILE A 147 2.60 -16.10 -12.59
CA ILE A 147 1.91 -17.30 -12.12
C ILE A 147 0.59 -17.49 -12.88
N ASN A 148 -0.16 -16.41 -13.09
CA ASN A 148 -1.40 -16.41 -13.86
C ASN A 148 -1.18 -16.93 -15.28
N GLY A 149 -0.20 -16.37 -16.00
CA GLY A 149 0.14 -16.81 -17.35
C GLY A 149 0.60 -18.28 -17.41
N MET A 150 1.38 -18.73 -16.42
CA MET A 150 1.78 -20.14 -16.31
C MET A 150 0.59 -21.07 -16.09
N VAL A 151 -0.35 -20.71 -15.21
CA VAL A 151 -1.56 -21.49 -14.95
C VAL A 151 -2.44 -21.53 -16.20
N SER A 152 -2.70 -20.38 -16.83
CA SER A 152 -3.50 -20.29 -18.05
C SER A 152 -2.91 -21.07 -19.21
N ALA A 153 -1.58 -21.18 -19.30
CA ALA A 153 -0.91 -22.00 -20.31
C ALA A 153 -0.94 -23.51 -19.97
N ALA A 154 -0.88 -23.87 -18.69
CA ALA A 154 -0.81 -25.26 -18.24
C ALA A 154 -2.19 -25.93 -18.16
N LEU A 155 -3.24 -25.20 -17.78
CA LEU A 155 -4.58 -25.75 -17.54
C LEU A 155 -5.16 -26.47 -18.77
N PRO A 156 -5.03 -25.96 -20.00
CA PRO A 156 -5.50 -26.68 -21.19
C PRO A 156 -4.72 -27.96 -21.51
N LEU A 157 -3.55 -28.18 -20.90
CA LEU A 157 -2.69 -29.34 -21.13
C LEU A 157 -3.00 -30.52 -20.18
N VAL A 158 -3.89 -30.33 -19.20
CA VAL A 158 -4.25 -31.40 -18.28
C VAL A 158 -5.12 -32.45 -19.00
N PRO A 159 -4.92 -33.76 -18.75
CA PRO A 159 -5.56 -34.83 -19.53
C PRO A 159 -7.04 -35.08 -19.17
N PHE A 160 -7.63 -34.22 -18.34
CA PHE A 160 -9.01 -34.32 -17.88
C PHE A 160 -9.75 -33.00 -18.10
N GLU A 161 -11.06 -33.08 -18.30
CA GLU A 161 -11.88 -31.90 -18.51
C GLU A 161 -12.03 -31.11 -17.20
N VAL A 162 -11.60 -29.84 -17.23
CA VAL A 162 -11.80 -28.90 -16.12
C VAL A 162 -13.08 -28.13 -16.41
N PRO A 163 -14.09 -28.15 -15.52
CA PRO A 163 -15.33 -27.39 -15.73
C PRO A 163 -15.04 -25.90 -15.96
N THR A 164 -15.50 -25.37 -17.09
CA THR A 164 -15.31 -23.97 -17.47
C THR A 164 -16.39 -23.09 -16.84
N LEU A 165 -16.23 -22.79 -15.55
CA LEU A 165 -17.04 -21.75 -14.90
C LEU A 165 -16.39 -20.39 -15.17
N THR A 166 -17.12 -19.49 -15.82
CA THR A 166 -16.62 -18.15 -16.17
C THR A 166 -17.31 -17.08 -15.34
N LEU A 167 -16.49 -16.21 -14.75
CA LEU A 167 -16.91 -14.94 -14.15
C LEU A 167 -16.78 -13.84 -15.21
N THR A 168 -17.84 -13.08 -15.48
CA THR A 168 -17.77 -11.94 -16.39
C THR A 168 -17.71 -10.64 -15.61
N MET A 169 -16.75 -9.76 -15.91
CA MET A 169 -16.64 -8.43 -15.32
C MET A 169 -17.67 -7.49 -15.98
N ASP A 170 -18.92 -7.60 -15.56
CA ASP A 170 -20.02 -6.75 -16.01
C ASP A 170 -20.51 -5.80 -14.89
N LEU A 171 -21.63 -5.12 -15.12
CA LEU A 171 -22.25 -4.26 -14.12
C LEU A 171 -22.68 -5.04 -12.87
N ASN A 172 -23.17 -6.27 -13.02
CA ASN A 172 -23.58 -7.09 -11.88
C ASN A 172 -22.38 -7.45 -11.02
N PHE A 173 -21.27 -7.84 -11.64
CA PHE A 173 -20.02 -8.10 -10.95
C PHE A 173 -19.55 -6.87 -10.16
N ALA A 174 -19.54 -5.70 -10.78
CA ALA A 174 -19.15 -4.45 -10.12
C ALA A 174 -20.05 -4.12 -8.92
N VAL A 175 -21.37 -4.26 -9.05
CA VAL A 175 -22.33 -4.02 -7.97
C VAL A 175 -22.13 -5.00 -6.82
N ILE A 176 -21.99 -6.30 -7.12
CA ILE A 176 -21.76 -7.33 -6.10
C ILE A 176 -20.44 -7.08 -5.37
N PHE A 177 -19.36 -6.81 -6.11
CA PHE A 177 -18.04 -6.55 -5.54
C PHE A 177 -18.05 -5.36 -4.58
N LEU A 178 -18.59 -4.22 -5.03
CA LEU A 178 -18.65 -3.00 -4.21
C LEU A 178 -19.59 -3.15 -3.01
N THR A 179 -20.72 -3.85 -3.17
CA THR A 179 -21.67 -4.11 -2.08
C THR A 179 -21.05 -5.04 -1.04
N ALA A 180 -20.37 -6.10 -1.47
CA ALA A 180 -19.67 -7.02 -0.58
C ALA A 180 -18.56 -6.28 0.20
N ASP A 181 -17.72 -5.49 -0.46
CA ASP A 181 -16.70 -4.67 0.21
C ASP A 181 -17.32 -3.71 1.24
N PHE A 182 -18.41 -3.03 0.89
CA PHE A 182 -19.12 -2.14 1.81
C PHE A 182 -19.65 -2.87 3.03
N PHE A 183 -20.28 -4.04 2.84
CA PHE A 183 -20.77 -4.87 3.94
C PHE A 183 -19.63 -5.35 4.85
N LEU A 184 -18.49 -5.73 4.27
CA LEU A 184 -17.30 -6.09 5.02
C LEU A 184 -16.78 -4.92 5.86
N ASN A 185 -16.76 -3.69 5.31
CA ASN A 185 -16.39 -2.49 6.09
C ASN A 185 -17.34 -2.27 7.27
N CYS A 186 -18.64 -2.46 7.07
CA CYS A 186 -19.63 -2.39 8.16
C CYS A 186 -19.39 -3.45 9.24
N ILE A 187 -19.08 -4.69 8.85
CA ILE A 187 -18.77 -5.77 9.80
C ILE A 187 -17.53 -5.41 10.63
N VAL A 188 -16.43 -5.01 9.99
CA VAL A 188 -15.20 -4.64 10.70
C VAL A 188 -15.47 -3.45 11.64
N TYR A 189 -16.21 -2.43 11.17
CA TYR A 189 -16.51 -1.25 11.99
C TYR A 189 -17.31 -1.63 13.23
N VAL A 190 -18.41 -2.37 13.08
CA VAL A 190 -19.28 -2.75 14.20
C VAL A 190 -18.57 -3.66 15.21
N THR A 191 -17.65 -4.49 14.74
CA THR A 191 -17.02 -5.52 15.59
C THR A 191 -15.71 -5.09 16.24
N SER A 192 -15.00 -4.11 15.68
CA SER A 192 -13.63 -3.78 16.14
C SER A 192 -13.39 -2.29 16.35
N SER A 193 -14.21 -1.41 15.76
CA SER A 193 -13.96 0.04 15.83
C SER A 193 -14.46 0.63 17.14
N ASP A 194 -13.69 1.58 17.67
CA ASP A 194 -14.22 2.57 18.59
C ASP A 194 -15.41 3.31 17.96
N ALA A 195 -16.38 3.68 18.79
CA ALA A 195 -17.57 4.39 18.33
C ALA A 195 -17.24 5.85 17.98
N PHE A 196 -17.52 6.25 16.74
CA PHE A 196 -17.35 7.64 16.30
C PHE A 196 -18.64 8.43 16.51
N GLU A 197 -18.52 9.76 16.71
CA GLU A 197 -19.67 10.67 16.61
C GLU A 197 -20.38 10.45 15.26
N VAL A 198 -21.71 10.36 15.26
CA VAL A 198 -22.53 10.07 14.06
C VAL A 198 -22.12 10.92 12.85
N LYS A 199 -21.93 12.23 13.03
CA LYS A 199 -21.50 13.12 11.95
C LYS A 199 -20.12 12.76 11.39
N ARG A 200 -19.18 12.41 12.26
CA ARG A 200 -17.82 11.99 11.87
C ARG A 200 -17.89 10.65 11.16
N PHE A 201 -18.61 9.68 11.71
CA PHE A 201 -18.84 8.38 11.08
C PHE A 201 -19.38 8.50 9.65
N PHE A 202 -20.44 9.29 9.43
CA PHE A 202 -20.98 9.51 8.09
C PHE A 202 -19.97 10.15 7.12
N LYS A 203 -19.05 11.00 7.61
CA LYS A 203 -17.96 11.51 6.76
C LYS A 203 -17.04 10.38 6.32
N HIS A 204 -16.63 9.48 7.20
CA HIS A 204 -15.81 8.31 6.85
C HIS A 204 -16.54 7.40 5.85
N VAL A 205 -17.81 7.11 6.10
CA VAL A 205 -18.61 6.30 5.15
C VAL A 205 -18.65 6.95 3.76
N VAL A 206 -18.99 8.24 3.67
CA VAL A 206 -19.15 8.90 2.35
C VAL A 206 -17.81 9.17 1.69
N TYR A 207 -16.91 9.89 2.38
CA TYR A 207 -15.62 10.28 1.83
C TYR A 207 -14.69 9.09 1.65
N GLY A 208 -14.55 8.23 2.66
CA GLY A 208 -13.69 7.05 2.61
C GLY A 208 -14.09 6.14 1.45
N THR A 209 -15.39 5.83 1.31
CA THR A 209 -15.89 5.03 0.18
C THR A 209 -15.63 5.71 -1.16
N LEU A 210 -15.92 7.00 -1.32
CA LEU A 210 -15.66 7.68 -2.58
C LEU A 210 -14.17 7.71 -2.93
N ASN A 211 -13.33 8.04 -1.96
CA ASN A 211 -11.88 8.12 -2.16
C ASN A 211 -11.29 6.74 -2.52
N THR A 212 -11.76 5.67 -1.87
CA THR A 212 -11.16 4.34 -2.02
C THR A 212 -11.80 3.44 -3.06
N LYS A 213 -13.03 3.74 -3.50
CA LYS A 213 -13.75 2.87 -4.45
C LYS A 213 -13.83 3.45 -5.87
N THR A 214 -13.55 4.74 -6.05
CA THR A 214 -13.51 5.33 -7.40
C THR A 214 -12.39 4.75 -8.27
N TYR A 215 -11.34 4.18 -7.67
CA TYR A 215 -10.37 3.31 -8.33
C TYR A 215 -11.06 2.20 -9.15
N PHE A 216 -11.92 1.41 -8.48
CA PHE A 216 -12.58 0.25 -9.09
C PHE A 216 -13.57 0.64 -10.18
N LEU A 217 -14.18 1.83 -10.10
CA LEU A 217 -15.05 2.31 -11.18
C LEU A 217 -14.29 2.37 -12.51
N VAL A 218 -13.07 2.92 -12.51
CA VAL A 218 -12.24 2.99 -13.72
C VAL A 218 -11.82 1.59 -14.18
N VAL A 219 -11.40 0.72 -13.25
CA VAL A 219 -11.00 -0.66 -13.58
C VAL A 219 -12.16 -1.45 -14.19
N PHE A 220 -13.35 -1.42 -13.57
CA PHE A 220 -14.53 -2.13 -14.08
C PHE A 220 -15.02 -1.57 -15.42
N ALA A 221 -14.93 -0.26 -15.63
CA ALA A 221 -15.22 0.32 -16.94
C ALA A 221 -14.23 -0.16 -18.01
N ALA A 222 -12.93 -0.20 -17.68
CA ALA A 222 -11.88 -0.58 -18.60
C ALA A 222 -11.90 -2.07 -18.96
N LEU A 223 -12.21 -2.92 -17.99
CA LEU A 223 -12.24 -4.37 -18.13
C LEU A 223 -13.66 -4.92 -18.35
N SER A 224 -14.61 -4.07 -18.75
CA SER A 224 -15.99 -4.48 -18.95
C SER A 224 -16.10 -5.58 -20.01
N GLY A 225 -16.74 -6.68 -19.64
CA GLY A 225 -16.87 -7.88 -20.49
C GLY A 225 -15.73 -8.88 -20.39
N LEU A 226 -14.66 -8.59 -19.63
CA LEU A 226 -13.57 -9.54 -19.38
C LEU A 226 -14.13 -10.82 -18.76
N LYS A 227 -13.80 -11.97 -19.34
CA LYS A 227 -14.17 -13.29 -18.87
C LYS A 227 -13.00 -13.91 -18.13
N VAL A 228 -13.23 -14.28 -16.87
CA VAL A 228 -12.24 -14.90 -16.00
C VAL A 228 -12.66 -16.33 -15.71
N ASP A 229 -11.83 -17.29 -16.11
CA ASP A 229 -12.01 -18.69 -15.74
C ASP A 229 -11.77 -18.89 -14.24
N VAL A 230 -12.77 -19.43 -13.54
CA VAL A 230 -12.73 -19.56 -12.07
C VAL A 230 -11.66 -20.56 -11.63
N ALA A 231 -11.41 -21.62 -12.40
CA ALA A 231 -10.35 -22.57 -12.08
C ALA A 231 -8.97 -21.91 -12.14
N THR A 232 -8.70 -21.14 -13.20
CA THR A 232 -7.50 -20.31 -13.35
C THR A 232 -7.34 -19.34 -12.19
N LEU A 233 -8.42 -18.66 -11.78
CA LEU A 233 -8.43 -17.75 -10.63
C LEU A 233 -8.04 -18.45 -9.32
N VAL A 234 -8.69 -19.58 -9.01
CA VAL A 234 -8.45 -20.33 -7.76
C VAL A 234 -7.04 -20.90 -7.71
N ILE A 235 -6.56 -21.52 -8.80
CA ILE A 235 -5.22 -22.12 -8.86
C ILE A 235 -4.15 -21.03 -8.79
N THR A 236 -4.29 -19.96 -9.57
CA THR A 236 -3.36 -18.81 -9.53
C THR A 236 -3.33 -18.18 -8.15
N GLY A 237 -4.49 -17.96 -7.52
CA GLY A 237 -4.60 -17.43 -6.17
C GLY A 237 -3.92 -18.32 -5.14
N GLY A 238 -4.19 -19.62 -5.16
CA GLY A 238 -3.56 -20.60 -4.28
C GLY A 238 -2.04 -20.67 -4.43
N LEU A 239 -1.53 -20.68 -5.67
CA LEU A 239 -0.10 -20.69 -5.94
C LEU A 239 0.60 -19.41 -5.50
N ASN A 240 -0.03 -18.23 -5.66
CA ASN A 240 0.51 -16.97 -5.15
C ASN A 240 0.64 -17.01 -3.61
N VAL A 241 -0.42 -17.40 -2.91
CA VAL A 241 -0.41 -17.53 -1.45
C VAL A 241 0.66 -18.52 -1.00
N TRP A 242 0.73 -19.70 -1.63
CA TRP A 242 1.76 -20.70 -1.32
C TRP A 242 3.18 -20.16 -1.59
N PHE A 243 3.40 -19.49 -2.71
CA PHE A 243 4.70 -18.92 -3.07
C PHE A 243 5.15 -17.83 -2.09
N ALA A 244 4.22 -16.99 -1.63
CA ALA A 244 4.48 -15.99 -0.59
C ALA A 244 4.78 -16.65 0.77
N LYS A 245 3.90 -17.54 1.25
CA LYS A 245 4.01 -18.18 2.58
C LYS A 245 5.17 -19.16 2.71
N SER A 246 5.60 -19.80 1.62
CA SER A 246 6.78 -20.67 1.58
C SER A 246 8.12 -19.90 1.51
N GLY A 247 8.07 -18.57 1.56
CA GLY A 247 9.25 -17.72 1.38
C GLY A 247 9.84 -17.76 -0.03
N GLY A 248 9.10 -18.29 -1.02
CA GLY A 248 9.50 -18.30 -2.42
C GLY A 248 9.73 -16.87 -2.94
N ARG A 249 8.80 -15.95 -2.66
CA ARG A 249 8.93 -14.53 -3.02
C ARG A 249 10.19 -13.91 -2.43
N ALA A 250 10.38 -14.03 -1.11
CA ALA A 250 11.54 -13.47 -0.42
C ALA A 250 12.87 -14.00 -0.99
N ARG A 251 12.95 -15.29 -1.32
CA ARG A 251 14.12 -15.89 -1.97
C ARG A 251 14.36 -15.33 -3.37
N CYS A 252 13.32 -15.15 -4.18
CA CYS A 252 13.44 -14.53 -5.50
C CYS A 252 13.92 -13.08 -5.41
N LEU A 253 13.35 -12.28 -4.51
CA LEU A 253 13.78 -10.89 -4.29
C LEU A 253 15.23 -10.82 -3.84
N ARG A 254 15.66 -11.70 -2.92
CA ARG A 254 17.06 -11.83 -2.51
C ARG A 254 17.98 -12.14 -3.69
N ALA A 255 17.60 -13.11 -4.52
CA ALA A 255 18.39 -13.52 -5.69
C ALA A 255 18.53 -12.39 -6.73
N LEU A 256 17.50 -11.54 -6.85
CA LEU A 256 17.50 -10.38 -7.75
C LEU A 256 18.12 -9.13 -7.12
N GLY A 257 18.49 -9.17 -5.84
CA GLY A 257 18.94 -7.98 -5.09
C GLY A 257 17.87 -6.90 -4.97
N LEU A 258 16.58 -7.27 -5.01
CA LEU A 258 15.47 -6.34 -4.95
C LEU A 258 14.92 -6.19 -3.52
N PRO A 259 14.54 -4.98 -3.10
CA PRO A 259 13.91 -4.76 -1.81
C PRO A 259 12.47 -5.31 -1.79
N ALA A 260 12.04 -5.76 -0.61
CA ALA A 260 10.71 -6.25 -0.33
C ALA A 260 9.77 -5.11 0.03
N PHE A 261 8.47 -5.41 -0.05
CA PHE A 261 7.38 -4.46 0.20
C PHE A 261 7.57 -3.60 1.46
N PRO A 262 7.91 -4.12 2.66
CA PRO A 262 8.00 -3.29 3.86
C PRO A 262 9.01 -2.14 3.78
N ILE A 263 10.12 -2.34 3.05
CA ILE A 263 11.18 -1.35 2.88
C ILE A 263 10.77 -0.30 1.86
N LEU A 264 10.26 -0.77 0.73
CA LEU A 264 9.73 0.09 -0.33
C LEU A 264 8.62 0.98 0.23
N PHE A 265 7.66 0.38 0.95
CA PHE A 265 6.57 1.08 1.61
C PHE A 265 7.07 2.10 2.63
N TYR A 266 8.00 1.76 3.53
CA TYR A 266 8.52 2.71 4.52
C TYR A 266 9.15 3.96 3.86
N CYS A 267 9.98 3.75 2.83
CA CYS A 267 10.63 4.84 2.11
C CYS A 267 9.62 5.71 1.36
N GLU A 268 8.73 5.06 0.61
CA GLU A 268 7.65 5.71 -0.14
C GLU A 268 6.74 6.51 0.79
N HIS A 269 6.36 5.95 1.93
CA HIS A 269 5.45 6.56 2.89
C HIS A 269 6.07 7.81 3.54
N ARG A 270 7.34 7.76 3.99
CA ARG A 270 8.04 8.97 4.47
C ARG A 270 8.14 10.05 3.39
N LEU A 271 8.35 9.68 2.13
CA LEU A 271 8.40 10.62 1.03
C LEU A 271 7.02 11.20 0.70
N GLY A 272 5.96 10.41 0.87
CA GLY A 272 4.55 10.84 0.77
C GLY A 272 4.22 12.00 1.72
N HIS A 273 4.84 12.02 2.91
CA HIS A 273 4.70 13.09 3.90
C HIS A 273 5.62 14.30 3.67
N CYS A 274 6.44 14.32 2.62
CA CYS A 274 7.26 15.49 2.31
C CYS A 274 6.42 16.71 1.90
N PRO A 275 6.94 17.94 2.13
CA PRO A 275 6.27 19.16 1.72
C PRO A 275 5.88 19.17 0.24
N GLY A 276 4.66 19.60 -0.05
CA GLY A 276 4.10 19.59 -1.41
C GLY A 276 3.59 18.22 -1.84
N VAL A 277 4.40 17.17 -1.68
CA VAL A 277 4.01 15.78 -1.97
C VAL A 277 2.78 15.40 -1.15
N TYR A 278 2.81 15.67 0.15
CA TYR A 278 1.70 15.39 1.05
C TYR A 278 0.40 16.01 0.54
N ASN A 279 0.38 17.30 0.23
CA ASN A 279 -0.84 17.96 -0.24
C ASN A 279 -1.31 17.45 -1.61
N HIS A 280 -0.42 17.04 -2.50
CA HIS A 280 -0.77 16.63 -3.86
C HIS A 280 -1.15 15.15 -3.98
N ALA A 281 -0.61 14.30 -3.13
CA ALA A 281 -0.76 12.86 -3.25
C ALA A 281 -1.39 12.26 -1.99
N HIS A 282 -0.69 12.39 -0.87
CA HIS A 282 -0.91 11.52 0.28
C HIS A 282 -1.97 12.02 1.27
N LYS A 283 -2.19 13.33 1.34
CA LYS A 283 -3.16 13.94 2.25
C LYS A 283 -4.61 13.55 1.96
N GLN A 284 -4.91 13.04 0.76
CA GLN A 284 -6.23 12.47 0.47
C GLN A 284 -6.53 11.25 1.37
N HIS A 285 -5.50 10.47 1.69
CA HIS A 285 -5.58 9.39 2.67
C HIS A 285 -5.94 9.89 4.05
N HIS A 286 -5.19 10.92 4.49
CA HIS A 286 -5.18 11.51 5.82
C HIS A 286 -6.20 12.63 5.97
N TYR A 287 -7.11 12.79 5.01
CA TYR A 287 -8.01 13.94 5.00
C TYR A 287 -8.98 13.87 6.18
N LEU A 288 -9.46 12.66 6.46
CA LEU A 288 -10.16 12.40 7.68
C LEU A 288 -9.11 12.11 8.75
N HIS A 289 -9.22 12.84 9.85
CA HIS A 289 -8.36 12.61 11.00
C HIS A 289 -8.79 11.28 11.63
N ASP A 290 -7.82 10.41 11.93
CA ASP A 290 -8.05 9.01 12.32
C ASP A 290 -8.65 8.17 11.17
N THR A 291 -8.89 6.89 11.42
CA THR A 291 -9.27 5.96 10.35
C THR A 291 -10.39 5.01 10.74
N THR A 292 -11.15 4.59 9.72
CA THR A 292 -12.17 3.52 9.78
C THR A 292 -11.98 2.54 8.62
N PRO A 293 -12.62 1.36 8.64
CA PRO A 293 -12.60 0.42 7.51
C PRO A 293 -13.02 1.01 6.16
N PHE A 294 -13.84 2.06 6.17
CA PHE A 294 -14.31 2.73 4.95
C PHE A 294 -13.18 3.50 4.24
N ASP A 295 -12.12 3.84 4.96
CA ASP A 295 -10.94 4.55 4.45
C ASP A 295 -9.85 3.60 3.93
N ALA A 296 -10.08 2.28 4.08
CA ALA A 296 -9.13 1.25 3.66
C ALA A 296 -9.16 1.04 2.14
N HIS A 297 -8.03 1.34 1.49
CA HIS A 297 -7.80 1.00 0.10
C HIS A 297 -7.24 -0.43 -0.05
N ILE A 298 -7.50 -1.10 -1.17
CA ILE A 298 -6.78 -2.35 -1.49
C ILE A 298 -5.32 -2.05 -1.81
N TYR A 299 -5.10 -0.93 -2.50
CA TYR A 299 -3.80 -0.51 -3.04
C TYR A 299 -3.57 0.99 -2.93
N GLY A 300 -2.75 1.43 -1.97
CA GLY A 300 -2.33 2.81 -1.87
C GLY A 300 -3.12 3.65 -0.87
N SER A 301 -2.90 4.97 -0.96
CA SER A 301 -3.36 5.95 0.02
C SER A 301 -4.39 6.94 -0.58
N GLY A 302 -4.96 6.63 -1.75
CA GLY A 302 -5.99 7.42 -2.39
C GLY A 302 -5.68 7.83 -3.83
N MET A 303 -6.70 8.38 -4.48
CA MET A 303 -6.81 8.62 -5.92
C MET A 303 -5.54 9.15 -6.61
N ASN A 304 -4.85 10.15 -6.07
CA ASN A 304 -3.73 10.76 -6.77
C ASN A 304 -2.44 9.90 -6.82
N GLU A 305 -2.36 8.78 -6.10
CA GLU A 305 -1.20 7.89 -6.04
C GLU A 305 -1.31 6.66 -6.95
N GLU A 306 -2.48 6.45 -7.55
CA GLU A 306 -2.88 5.14 -8.06
C GLU A 306 -2.76 5.02 -9.59
N PHE A 307 -2.29 6.03 -10.30
CA PHE A 307 -2.34 6.05 -11.76
C PHE A 307 -1.59 4.90 -12.43
N PHE A 308 -0.29 4.76 -12.12
CA PHE A 308 0.49 3.66 -12.70
C PHE A 308 0.04 2.30 -12.18
N TRP A 309 -0.57 2.26 -10.99
CA TRP A 309 -1.18 1.05 -10.47
C TRP A 309 -2.43 0.64 -11.25
N LEU A 310 -3.32 1.59 -11.58
CA LEU A 310 -4.45 1.36 -12.49
C LEU A 310 -3.98 0.81 -13.83
N LEU A 311 -2.90 1.38 -14.39
CA LEU A 311 -2.33 0.86 -15.64
C LEU A 311 -1.81 -0.57 -15.48
N ALA A 312 -1.13 -0.88 -14.38
CA ALA A 312 -0.60 -2.21 -14.08
C ALA A 312 -1.69 -3.27 -13.94
N GLU A 313 -2.87 -2.89 -13.47
CA GLU A 313 -4.04 -3.76 -13.31
C GLU A 313 -4.81 -3.97 -14.63
N ILE A 314 -4.92 -2.92 -15.44
CA ILE A 314 -5.77 -2.94 -16.63
C ILE A 314 -5.01 -3.46 -17.86
N ILE A 315 -3.79 -2.98 -18.10
CA ILE A 315 -3.07 -3.23 -19.36
C ILE A 315 -2.78 -4.71 -19.58
N PRO A 316 -2.25 -5.48 -18.60
CA PRO A 316 -1.95 -6.91 -18.82
C PRO A 316 -3.20 -7.72 -19.22
N CYS A 317 -4.35 -7.45 -18.60
CA CYS A 317 -5.61 -8.09 -18.93
C CYS A 317 -6.06 -7.77 -20.35
N LEU A 318 -6.02 -6.49 -20.77
CA LEU A 318 -6.42 -6.07 -22.11
C LEU A 318 -5.49 -6.58 -23.21
N LEU A 319 -4.20 -6.76 -22.91
CA LEU A 319 -3.20 -7.24 -23.88
C LEU A 319 -3.13 -8.77 -23.96
N SER A 320 -3.61 -9.50 -22.94
CA SER A 320 -3.69 -10.95 -22.97
C SER A 320 -4.79 -11.39 -23.94
N ARG A 321 -4.43 -11.93 -25.12
CA ARG A 321 -5.39 -12.48 -26.10
C ARG A 321 -5.05 -13.94 -26.43
N PRO A 322 -6.04 -14.87 -26.38
CA PRO A 322 -7.37 -14.71 -25.77
C PRO A 322 -7.25 -14.31 -24.28
N GLU A 323 -8.30 -13.77 -23.67
CA GLU A 323 -8.23 -13.19 -22.31
C GLU A 323 -7.82 -14.26 -21.28
N THR A 324 -6.52 -14.35 -21.01
CA THR A 324 -5.91 -15.38 -20.16
C THR A 324 -5.45 -14.83 -18.82
N LEU A 325 -5.29 -13.51 -18.70
CA LEU A 325 -4.89 -12.85 -17.48
C LEU A 325 -6.08 -12.13 -16.85
N PHE A 326 -6.26 -12.33 -15.55
CA PHE A 326 -7.28 -11.64 -14.75
C PHE A 326 -6.62 -10.59 -13.85
N PRO A 327 -7.36 -9.53 -13.45
CA PRO A 327 -6.76 -8.43 -12.72
C PRO A 327 -6.27 -8.85 -11.33
N TYR A 328 -5.14 -8.29 -10.92
CA TYR A 328 -4.44 -8.62 -9.68
C TYR A 328 -5.31 -8.41 -8.43
N PHE A 329 -6.31 -7.52 -8.47
CA PHE A 329 -7.22 -7.28 -7.33
C PHE A 329 -8.12 -8.46 -7.00
N LEU A 330 -8.28 -9.42 -7.92
CA LEU A 330 -8.99 -10.67 -7.69
C LEU A 330 -8.08 -11.78 -7.14
N ASN A 331 -6.77 -11.53 -7.02
CA ASN A 331 -5.85 -12.51 -6.45
C ASN A 331 -6.16 -12.72 -4.95
N PHE A 332 -6.11 -13.98 -4.50
CA PHE A 332 -6.42 -14.33 -3.12
C PHE A 332 -5.51 -13.67 -2.09
N GLU A 333 -4.22 -13.50 -2.40
CA GLU A 333 -3.30 -12.80 -1.51
C GLU A 333 -3.67 -11.32 -1.42
N THR A 334 -3.98 -10.68 -2.54
CA THR A 334 -4.45 -9.29 -2.53
C THR A 334 -5.75 -9.14 -1.76
N LEU A 335 -6.73 -10.01 -1.99
CA LEU A 335 -8.01 -9.95 -1.28
C LEU A 335 -7.81 -10.13 0.23
N TYR A 336 -6.89 -11.00 0.63
CA TYR A 336 -6.46 -11.12 2.02
C TYR A 336 -5.79 -9.84 2.54
N MET A 337 -4.86 -9.24 1.78
CA MET A 337 -4.21 -7.99 2.17
C MET A 337 -5.23 -6.85 2.31
N SER A 338 -6.18 -6.72 1.37
CA SER A 338 -7.32 -5.79 1.45
C SER A 338 -8.11 -5.99 2.74
N TRP A 339 -8.41 -7.24 3.06
CA TRP A 339 -9.12 -7.60 4.28
C TRP A 339 -8.36 -7.19 5.53
N THR A 340 -7.07 -7.55 5.63
CA THR A 340 -6.23 -7.12 6.76
C THR A 340 -6.09 -5.60 6.84
N ASN A 341 -6.08 -4.91 5.70
CA ASN A 341 -5.96 -3.47 5.65
C ASN A 341 -7.21 -2.76 6.18
N LYS A 342 -8.40 -3.36 6.07
CA LYS A 342 -9.63 -2.85 6.72
C LYS A 342 -9.50 -2.83 8.23
N GLY A 343 -9.03 -3.94 8.80
CA GLY A 343 -8.73 -4.01 10.23
C GLY A 343 -7.62 -3.05 10.62
N GLY A 344 -6.56 -2.94 9.81
CA GLY A 344 -5.46 -2.01 10.06
C GLY A 344 -5.86 -0.53 9.95
N HIS A 345 -6.94 -0.22 9.24
CA HIS A 345 -7.56 1.10 9.16
C HIS A 345 -8.69 1.28 10.17
N THR A 346 -8.76 0.45 11.20
CA THR A 346 -9.75 0.58 12.27
C THR A 346 -9.06 1.04 13.52
N ARG A 347 -9.56 2.10 14.16
CA ARG A 347 -9.16 2.38 15.54
C ARG A 347 -9.78 1.34 16.45
N SER A 348 -8.95 0.46 16.98
CA SER A 348 -9.36 -0.64 17.84
C SER A 348 -9.77 -0.13 19.21
N SER A 349 -10.90 -0.61 19.69
CA SER A 349 -11.35 -0.37 21.06
C SER A 349 -10.49 -1.15 22.06
N GLU A 350 -10.41 -0.66 23.30
CA GLU A 350 -9.55 -1.26 24.33
C GLU A 350 -9.95 -2.71 24.73
N GLU A 351 -11.10 -3.22 24.28
CA GLU A 351 -11.70 -4.50 24.69
C GLU A 351 -11.33 -5.71 23.80
N GLY A 352 -10.04 -6.05 23.75
CA GLY A 352 -9.58 -7.38 23.36
C GLY A 352 -9.58 -7.72 21.85
N ARG A 353 -9.04 -8.90 21.52
CA ARG A 353 -8.79 -9.33 20.13
C ARG A 353 -10.10 -9.68 19.43
N HIS A 354 -10.53 -8.84 18.50
CA HIS A 354 -11.57 -9.21 17.55
C HIS A 354 -10.93 -9.87 16.31
N PHE A 355 -11.62 -10.83 15.70
CA PHE A 355 -11.14 -11.53 14.49
C PHE A 355 -10.81 -10.58 13.31
N PHE A 356 -11.36 -9.37 13.38
CA PHE A 356 -11.28 -8.34 12.34
C PHE A 356 -10.27 -7.23 12.68
N ASP A 357 -9.63 -7.29 13.84
CA ASP A 357 -8.64 -6.33 14.28
C ASP A 357 -7.23 -6.76 13.82
N TYR A 358 -6.57 -5.90 13.06
CA TYR A 358 -5.22 -6.08 12.54
C TYR A 358 -4.29 -4.93 12.92
N ASP A 359 -4.71 -4.04 13.83
CA ASP A 359 -3.92 -2.93 14.38
C ASP A 359 -4.30 -2.65 15.84
N GLU A 360 -4.27 -3.69 16.68
CA GLU A 360 -4.73 -3.65 18.08
C GLU A 360 -4.09 -2.57 18.94
N ASP A 361 -2.83 -2.22 18.64
CA ASP A 361 -2.10 -1.19 19.35
C ASP A 361 -2.27 0.20 18.71
N ASN A 362 -3.17 0.31 17.73
CA ASN A 362 -3.52 1.51 16.99
C ASN A 362 -2.28 2.17 16.33
N PHE A 363 -1.30 1.39 15.89
CA PHE A 363 -0.05 1.89 15.31
C PHE A 363 -0.32 2.69 14.03
N HIS A 364 -1.12 2.13 13.13
CA HIS A 364 -1.51 2.78 11.88
C HIS A 364 -2.62 3.80 12.10
N ALA A 365 -3.58 3.55 13.00
CA ALA A 365 -4.58 4.56 13.34
C ALA A 365 -3.96 5.84 13.95
N ASP A 366 -2.91 5.70 14.78
CA ASP A 366 -2.14 6.81 15.33
C ASP A 366 -1.32 7.54 14.26
N HIS A 367 -0.86 6.82 13.23
CA HIS A 367 -0.26 7.45 12.05
C HIS A 367 -1.26 8.41 11.37
N HIS A 368 -2.51 7.98 11.16
CA HIS A 368 -3.63 8.79 10.62
C HIS A 368 -4.08 9.95 11.53
N THR A 369 -3.53 10.05 12.75
CA THR A 369 -3.76 11.16 13.67
C THR A 369 -2.55 12.11 13.68
N GLN A 370 -1.34 11.57 13.69
CA GLN A 370 -0.11 12.34 13.93
C GLN A 370 0.63 12.72 12.65
N HIS A 371 0.46 11.95 11.56
CA HIS A 371 1.04 12.12 10.22
C HIS A 371 2.58 12.28 10.17
N SER A 372 3.28 12.05 11.27
CA SER A 372 4.72 12.36 11.41
C SER A 372 5.52 11.26 12.09
N SER A 373 4.88 10.13 12.35
CA SER A 373 5.43 8.93 12.98
C SER A 373 4.75 7.69 12.42
N ASN A 374 5.27 6.49 12.69
CA ASN A 374 4.68 5.20 12.30
C ASN A 374 4.52 5.06 10.77
N PHE A 375 5.61 5.21 10.01
CA PHE A 375 5.59 5.16 8.54
C PHE A 375 5.66 3.73 7.98
N GLY A 376 6.11 2.77 8.76
CA GLY A 376 6.16 1.35 8.39
C GLY A 376 4.77 0.72 8.39
N SER A 377 4.73 -0.51 7.91
CA SER A 377 3.52 -1.34 8.04
C SER A 377 3.43 -1.88 9.47
N ALA A 378 2.23 -2.00 10.03
CA ALA A 378 2.00 -2.66 11.32
C ALA A 378 2.51 -4.12 11.36
N ASN A 379 2.57 -4.79 10.21
CA ASN A 379 3.15 -6.14 10.07
C ASN A 379 4.69 -6.15 10.16
N PHE A 380 5.34 -4.99 10.07
CA PHE A 380 6.79 -4.84 10.17
C PHE A 380 7.22 -3.44 10.67
N PRO A 381 6.90 -3.08 11.93
CA PRO A 381 7.18 -1.75 12.48
C PRO A 381 8.66 -1.58 12.85
N LEU A 382 9.48 -2.64 12.70
CA LEU A 382 10.91 -2.64 13.01
C LEU A 382 11.64 -1.43 12.41
N LEU A 383 11.26 -1.00 11.20
CA LEU A 383 11.89 0.14 10.54
C LEU A 383 11.61 1.45 11.28
N ASP A 384 10.40 1.66 11.81
CA ASP A 384 10.11 2.86 12.60
C ASP A 384 10.98 2.95 13.83
N PHE A 385 11.01 1.86 14.61
CA PHE A 385 11.86 1.77 15.79
C PHE A 385 13.34 1.98 15.44
N TYR A 386 13.84 1.35 14.38
CA TYR A 386 15.23 1.48 13.95
C TYR A 386 15.59 2.92 13.54
N PHE A 387 14.71 3.60 12.80
CA PHE A 387 14.94 4.98 12.36
C PHE A 387 14.49 6.04 13.39
N GLY A 388 13.90 5.64 14.53
CA GLY A 388 13.37 6.57 15.52
C GLY A 388 12.17 7.38 14.99
N THR A 389 11.32 6.75 14.19
CA THR A 389 10.10 7.35 13.63
C THR A 389 8.82 6.79 14.23
N GLU A 390 8.89 5.95 15.26
CA GLU A 390 7.75 5.53 16.04
C GLU A 390 7.11 6.71 16.81
N ALA A 391 5.81 6.62 17.09
CA ALA A 391 5.13 7.60 17.93
C ALA A 391 5.73 7.59 19.35
N LYS A 392 5.82 8.76 20.01
CA LYS A 392 6.55 8.93 21.29
C LYS A 392 6.20 7.96 22.43
N LYS A 393 5.01 7.35 22.41
CA LYS A 393 4.52 6.40 23.41
C LYS A 393 4.34 4.98 22.86
N CYS A 394 4.66 4.76 21.59
CA CYS A 394 4.59 3.46 20.95
C CYS A 394 5.84 2.66 21.31
N SER A 395 5.66 1.67 22.17
CA SER A 395 6.68 0.64 22.44
C SER A 395 6.19 -0.76 22.05
N MET A 396 4.94 -0.87 21.64
CA MET A 396 4.25 -2.13 21.38
C MET A 396 3.46 -2.02 20.09
N VAL A 397 3.52 -3.07 19.27
CA VAL A 397 2.72 -3.23 18.05
C VAL A 397 2.34 -4.70 17.93
N ASP A 398 1.06 -5.00 17.76
CA ASP A 398 0.49 -6.35 17.74
C ASP A 398 0.96 -7.19 18.96
N LYS A 399 0.91 -6.61 20.17
CA LYS A 399 1.37 -7.25 21.43
C LYS A 399 2.85 -7.64 21.47
N VAL A 400 3.64 -7.18 20.50
CA VAL A 400 5.08 -7.35 20.49
C VAL A 400 5.70 -6.10 21.07
N LEU A 401 6.37 -6.25 22.22
CA LEU A 401 7.17 -5.19 22.82
C LEU A 401 8.49 -5.05 22.06
N TYR A 402 8.80 -3.84 21.62
CA TYR A 402 10.06 -3.48 20.96
C TYR A 402 10.96 -2.73 21.93
N GLN A 403 12.14 -3.30 22.20
CA GLN A 403 13.15 -2.70 23.06
C GLN A 403 14.43 -2.46 22.26
N LEU A 404 14.85 -1.20 22.21
CA LEU A 404 16.06 -0.78 21.51
C LEU A 404 17.15 -0.46 22.51
N VAL A 405 18.27 -1.15 22.36
CA VAL A 405 19.47 -0.90 23.14
C VAL A 405 20.58 -0.49 22.18
N GLN A 406 20.98 0.78 22.26
CA GLN A 406 22.13 1.28 21.51
C GLN A 406 23.41 0.75 22.16
N GLY A 407 24.13 -0.11 21.43
CA GLY A 407 25.43 -0.61 21.82
C GLY A 407 26.54 0.41 21.59
N LYS A 408 27.71 0.20 22.20
CA LYS A 408 28.88 1.07 22.05
C LYS A 408 29.47 1.08 20.63
N ASP A 409 29.22 0.03 19.85
CA ASP A 409 29.86 -0.21 18.55
C ASP A 409 28.99 0.18 17.35
N ARG A 410 28.22 1.27 17.45
CA ARG A 410 27.24 1.68 16.41
C ARG A 410 26.31 0.53 15.99
N ARG A 411 25.92 -0.30 16.95
CA ARG A 411 24.98 -1.40 16.75
C ARG A 411 23.73 -1.12 17.55
N VAL A 412 22.57 -1.27 16.93
CA VAL A 412 21.29 -1.25 17.62
C VAL A 412 20.84 -2.68 17.83
N ARG A 413 20.68 -3.09 19.08
CA ARG A 413 20.03 -4.35 19.40
C ARG A 413 18.55 -4.08 19.55
N VAL A 414 17.74 -4.77 18.74
CA VAL A 414 16.29 -4.76 18.88
C VAL A 414 15.86 -6.09 19.46
N THR A 415 15.21 -6.05 20.61
CA THR A 415 14.59 -7.22 21.23
C THR A 415 13.08 -7.09 21.10
N MET A 416 12.47 -8.12 20.50
CA MET A 416 11.04 -8.27 20.32
C MET A 416 10.57 -9.35 21.30
N THR A 417 9.55 -9.08 22.10
CA THR A 417 9.00 -10.06 23.05
C THR A 417 7.48 -10.04 22.98
N THR A 418 6.86 -11.21 22.86
CA THR A 418 5.40 -11.34 22.95
C THR A 418 5.00 -11.14 24.41
N GLY A 419 4.13 -10.18 24.70
CA GLY A 419 3.67 -9.91 26.06
C GLY A 419 2.17 -9.66 26.15
N ALA A 420 1.56 -10.07 27.26
CA ALA A 420 0.28 -9.52 27.66
C ALA A 420 0.51 -8.09 28.19
N LYS A 421 -0.37 -7.16 27.83
CA LYS A 421 -0.32 -5.76 28.27
C LYS A 421 -0.56 -5.74 29.79
N GLY A 422 0.49 -5.76 30.62
CA GLY A 422 0.40 -5.51 32.07
C GLY A 422 0.73 -6.66 33.04
N GLU A 423 1.66 -7.56 32.73
CA GLU A 423 2.33 -8.40 33.75
C GLU A 423 3.62 -7.76 34.29
#